data_AF-A0AAP2G1N7-F1
#
_entry.id   AF-A0AAP2G1N7-F1
#
_cell.length_a   1.000
_cell.length_b   1.000
_cell.length_c   1.000
_cell.angle_alpha   90.00
_cell.angle_beta   90.00
_cell.angle_gamma   90.00
#
_symmetry.space_group_name_H-M   'P 1'
#
loop_
_entity.id
_entity.type
_entity.pdbx_description
1 polymer ?
#
loop_
_entity_poly.entity_id
_entity_poly.type
_entity_poly.pdbx_seq_one_letter_code
_entity_poly.pdbx_strand_id
1 'polypeptide(L)'
;MLCKFSTRILLLLLIIGCFSCDGKTSVSESEDHSDLKEEVIAIHDEVMPQMGRLKNMEKRVTSQKDSLVALDSAGHSEEIAHKASIVDELNQAYDGMFVWMRQFRPDDIESEEEETYLLEQREKVQEVNRQIKEALARAEAEVGS
;
A
#
# COMPACT_ATOMS: atom_id res chain seq x y z
N MET A 1 16.66 -57.75 27.22
CA MET A 1 16.00 -57.84 28.54
C MET A 1 15.72 -56.44 29.07
N LEU A 2 14.66 -56.25 29.86
CA LEU A 2 14.24 -54.94 30.37
C LEU A 2 14.90 -54.58 31.71
N CYS A 3 15.22 -53.30 31.91
CA CYS A 3 14.93 -52.54 33.14
C CYS A 3 15.00 -51.04 32.81
N LYS A 4 13.86 -50.36 32.69
CA LYS A 4 13.16 -49.58 33.75
C LYS A 4 13.97 -48.36 34.23
N PHE A 5 13.62 -47.14 33.81
CA PHE A 5 12.53 -46.25 34.29
C PHE A 5 12.91 -45.37 35.49
N SER A 6 12.63 -44.07 35.35
CA SER A 6 12.45 -43.06 36.40
C SER A 6 13.65 -42.65 37.27
N THR A 7 14.20 -41.46 36.96
CA THR A 7 14.44 -40.43 38.00
C THR A 7 14.19 -39.02 37.41
N ARG A 8 12.93 -38.59 37.32
CA ARG A 8 12.60 -37.15 37.39
C ARG A 8 12.11 -36.86 38.80
N ILE A 9 12.89 -36.13 39.60
CA ILE A 9 12.45 -35.38 40.79
C ILE A 9 13.66 -34.68 41.42
N LEU A 10 13.50 -33.39 41.76
CA LEU A 10 14.35 -32.58 42.67
C LEU A 10 15.83 -32.33 42.22
N LEU A 11 16.51 -31.25 42.63
CA LEU A 11 16.26 -30.23 43.67
C LEU A 11 17.03 -28.91 43.31
N LEU A 12 16.52 -27.74 43.74
CA LEU A 12 17.19 -26.43 44.02
C LEU A 12 18.32 -25.91 43.05
N LEU A 13 18.17 -24.73 42.44
CA LEU A 13 18.52 -23.41 43.01
C LEU A 13 19.98 -23.24 43.46
N LEU A 14 20.74 -22.44 42.71
CA LEU A 14 21.63 -21.42 43.29
C LEU A 14 21.56 -20.15 42.43
N ILE A 15 21.55 -18.99 43.09
CA ILE A 15 21.40 -17.64 42.52
C ILE A 15 22.74 -16.89 42.74
N ILE A 16 22.94 -15.74 42.05
CA ILE A 16 23.99 -14.71 42.29
C ILE A 16 25.37 -15.14 41.74
N GLY A 17 26.17 -14.34 41.01
CA GLY A 17 26.10 -12.95 40.51
C GLY A 17 27.42 -12.64 39.74
N CYS A 18 27.74 -11.44 39.23
CA CYS A 18 27.05 -10.16 39.10
C CYS A 18 27.79 -9.26 38.07
N PHE A 19 27.11 -8.20 37.57
CA PHE A 19 27.61 -6.95 36.96
C PHE A 19 29.00 -6.86 36.27
N SER A 20 28.98 -6.40 35.02
CA SER A 20 29.91 -5.35 34.56
C SER A 20 29.22 -4.45 33.53
N CYS A 21 29.04 -3.17 33.84
CA CYS A 21 28.73 -2.13 32.85
C CYS A 21 30.05 -1.52 32.36
N ASP A 22 30.23 -1.38 31.05
CA ASP A 22 30.47 -0.07 30.46
C ASP A 22 30.10 -0.11 28.97
N GLY A 23 29.51 0.97 28.47
CA GLY A 23 28.76 0.97 27.22
C GLY A 23 27.70 2.05 27.23
N LYS A 24 28.14 3.31 27.27
CA LYS A 24 27.28 4.47 27.06
C LYS A 24 26.69 4.42 25.65
N THR A 25 25.53 3.79 25.50
CA THR A 25 24.62 4.19 24.43
C THR A 25 24.05 5.54 24.82
N SER A 26 24.65 6.61 24.31
CA SER A 26 23.93 7.86 24.13
C SER A 26 22.88 7.61 23.05
N VAL A 27 21.75 7.02 23.45
CA VAL A 27 20.49 7.21 22.72
C VAL A 27 20.21 8.69 22.86
N SER A 28 20.56 9.45 21.83
CA SER A 28 19.73 10.60 21.48
C SER A 28 18.33 10.04 21.30
N GLU A 29 17.37 10.55 22.05
CA GLU A 29 15.95 10.36 21.77
C GLU A 29 15.65 11.08 20.45
N SER A 30 16.03 10.44 19.33
CA SER A 30 15.42 10.69 18.04
C SER A 30 13.97 10.24 18.16
N GLU A 31 13.04 11.14 17.86
CA GLU A 31 11.62 10.83 17.85
C GLU A 31 11.38 9.79 16.73
N ASP A 32 11.25 8.52 17.12
CA ASP A 32 11.13 7.41 16.17
C ASP A 32 9.70 7.37 15.62
N HIS A 33 9.51 7.88 14.41
CA HIS A 33 8.23 7.89 13.70
C HIS A 33 7.91 6.56 12.98
N SER A 34 8.52 5.45 13.42
CA SER A 34 8.34 4.10 12.85
C SER A 34 6.86 3.69 12.69
N ASP A 35 6.01 3.91 13.71
CA ASP A 35 4.57 3.63 13.65
C ASP A 35 3.86 4.37 12.49
N LEU A 36 4.21 5.64 12.28
CA LEU A 36 3.61 6.47 11.22
C LEU A 36 4.14 6.07 9.83
N LYS A 37 5.42 5.68 9.74
CA LYS A 37 6.02 5.12 8.52
C LYS A 37 5.36 3.79 8.16
N GLU A 38 5.04 2.94 9.13
CA GLU A 38 4.27 1.71 8.92
C GLU A 38 2.83 2.00 8.48
N GLU A 39 2.14 3.00 9.06
CA GLU A 39 0.80 3.41 8.63
C GLU A 39 0.77 3.81 7.14
N VAL A 40 1.73 4.64 6.70
CA VAL A 40 1.85 5.07 5.30
C VAL A 40 2.05 3.87 4.35
N ILE A 41 2.92 2.93 4.72
CA ILE A 41 3.17 1.72 3.91
C ILE A 41 1.98 0.77 3.90
N ALA A 42 1.27 0.62 5.01
CA ALA A 42 0.07 -0.23 5.09
C ALA A 42 -1.03 0.24 4.11
N ILE A 43 -1.20 1.56 3.94
CA ILE A 43 -2.18 2.14 3.01
C ILE A 43 -1.77 1.93 1.54
N HIS A 44 -0.46 1.93 1.24
CA HIS A 44 0.07 1.51 -0.06
C HIS A 44 -0.23 0.02 -0.32
N ASP A 45 0.16 -0.86 0.62
CA ASP A 45 0.05 -2.31 0.47
C ASP A 45 -1.41 -2.78 0.34
N GLU A 46 -2.37 -2.09 0.96
CA GLU A 46 -3.81 -2.37 0.85
C GLU A 46 -4.29 -2.37 -0.62
N VAL A 47 -3.80 -1.45 -1.45
CA VAL A 47 -4.27 -1.25 -2.83
C VAL A 47 -3.34 -1.84 -3.89
N MET A 48 -2.10 -2.23 -3.55
CA MET A 48 -1.20 -2.89 -4.51
C MET A 48 -1.77 -4.15 -5.20
N PRO A 49 -2.57 -5.01 -4.54
CA PRO A 49 -3.28 -6.12 -5.21
C PRO A 49 -4.25 -5.68 -6.32
N GLN A 50 -4.68 -4.41 -6.31
CA GLN A 50 -5.67 -3.87 -7.25
C GLN A 50 -5.05 -3.37 -8.57
N MET A 51 -3.73 -3.18 -8.64
CA MET A 51 -3.05 -2.62 -9.82
C MET A 51 -3.27 -3.46 -11.08
N GLY A 52 -3.31 -4.80 -10.93
CA GLY A 52 -3.66 -5.71 -12.01
C GLY A 52 -5.13 -5.61 -12.44
N ARG A 53 -6.05 -5.34 -11.50
CA ARG A 53 -7.48 -5.12 -11.81
C ARG A 53 -7.69 -3.82 -12.61
N LEU A 54 -6.99 -2.73 -12.27
CA LEU A 54 -7.05 -1.47 -13.01
C LEU A 54 -6.73 -1.68 -14.50
N LYS A 55 -5.58 -2.26 -14.83
CA LYS A 55 -5.18 -2.51 -16.23
C LYS A 55 -6.08 -3.54 -16.93
N ASN A 56 -6.71 -4.44 -16.21
CA ASN A 56 -7.67 -5.38 -16.79
C ASN A 56 -9.02 -4.71 -17.08
N MET A 57 -9.51 -3.81 -16.22
CA MET A 57 -10.73 -3.04 -16.49
C MET A 57 -10.51 -2.01 -17.60
N GLU A 58 -9.36 -1.35 -17.62
CA GLU A 58 -8.98 -0.38 -18.66
C GLU A 58 -9.07 -1.02 -20.05
N LYS A 59 -8.45 -2.19 -20.24
CA LYS A 59 -8.55 -2.95 -21.50
C LYS A 59 -9.99 -3.32 -21.87
N ARG A 60 -10.84 -3.67 -20.90
CA ARG A 60 -12.25 -4.05 -21.14
C ARG A 60 -13.08 -2.86 -21.59
N VAL A 61 -13.00 -1.73 -20.87
CA VAL A 61 -13.73 -0.51 -21.21
C VAL A 61 -13.20 0.09 -22.53
N THR A 62 -11.89 0.08 -22.76
CA THR A 62 -11.28 0.44 -24.06
C THR A 62 -11.85 -0.42 -25.19
N SER A 63 -11.94 -1.74 -25.02
CA SER A 63 -12.50 -2.65 -26.04
C SER A 63 -13.99 -2.39 -26.34
N GLN A 64 -14.80 -2.10 -25.32
CA GLN A 64 -16.20 -1.69 -25.52
C GLN A 64 -16.29 -0.37 -26.30
N LYS A 65 -15.54 0.66 -25.87
CA LYS A 65 -15.46 1.98 -26.51
C LYS A 65 -15.03 1.88 -27.98
N ASP A 66 -13.96 1.13 -28.27
CA ASP A 66 -13.46 0.93 -29.63
C ASP A 66 -14.48 0.16 -30.50
N SER A 67 -15.28 -0.73 -29.92
CA SER A 67 -16.38 -1.41 -30.63
C SER A 67 -17.50 -0.45 -31.04
N LEU A 68 -17.84 0.54 -30.20
CA LEU A 68 -18.81 1.59 -30.54
C LEU A 68 -18.28 2.53 -31.63
N VAL A 69 -17.00 2.92 -31.54
CA VAL A 69 -16.31 3.73 -32.57
C VAL A 69 -16.36 3.02 -33.93
N ALA A 70 -16.17 1.70 -33.95
CA ALA A 70 -16.22 0.90 -35.17
C ALA A 70 -17.65 0.67 -35.71
N LEU A 71 -18.68 0.81 -34.86
CA LEU A 71 -20.09 0.64 -35.23
C LEU A 71 -20.67 1.94 -35.83
N ASP A 72 -20.68 3.03 -35.05
CA ASP A 72 -21.02 4.38 -35.49
C ASP A 72 -20.49 5.41 -34.48
N SER A 73 -19.34 6.02 -34.81
CA SER A 73 -18.71 7.03 -33.95
C SER A 73 -19.53 8.30 -33.74
N ALA A 74 -20.47 8.62 -34.64
CA ALA A 74 -21.32 9.80 -34.52
C ALA A 74 -22.55 9.48 -33.64
N GLY A 75 -23.25 8.38 -33.95
CA GLY A 75 -24.41 7.90 -33.20
C GLY A 75 -24.12 7.54 -31.75
N HIS A 76 -22.93 7.01 -31.44
CA HIS A 76 -22.50 6.63 -30.08
C HIS A 76 -21.57 7.66 -29.40
N SER A 77 -21.48 8.89 -29.91
CA SER A 77 -20.49 9.88 -29.46
C SER A 77 -20.50 10.17 -27.95
N GLU A 78 -21.67 10.22 -27.30
CA GLU A 78 -21.80 10.40 -25.85
C GLU A 78 -21.29 9.19 -25.06
N GLU A 79 -21.66 7.97 -25.46
CA GLU A 79 -21.24 6.71 -24.82
C GLU A 79 -19.72 6.47 -24.99
N ILE A 80 -19.17 6.81 -26.16
CA ILE A 80 -17.74 6.79 -26.44
C ILE A 80 -16.99 7.76 -25.51
N ALA A 81 -17.52 8.98 -25.32
CA ALA A 81 -16.93 9.96 -24.41
C ALA A 81 -17.03 9.51 -22.93
N HIS A 82 -18.13 8.87 -22.53
CA HIS A 82 -18.31 8.31 -21.19
C HIS A 82 -17.27 7.22 -20.90
N LYS A 83 -17.16 6.22 -21.78
CA LYS A 83 -16.19 5.14 -21.65
C LYS A 83 -14.74 5.66 -21.72
N ALA A 84 -14.46 6.71 -22.50
CA ALA A 84 -13.15 7.36 -22.52
C ALA A 84 -12.78 7.98 -21.15
N SER A 85 -13.70 8.71 -20.51
CA SER A 85 -13.48 9.26 -19.14
C SER A 85 -13.15 8.16 -18.13
N ILE A 86 -13.81 7.00 -18.21
CA ILE A 86 -13.51 5.86 -17.33
C ILE A 86 -12.12 5.28 -17.61
N VAL A 87 -11.71 5.16 -18.87
CA VAL A 87 -10.36 4.72 -19.26
C VAL A 87 -9.29 5.70 -18.75
N ASP A 88 -9.54 7.01 -18.85
CA ASP A 88 -8.61 8.03 -18.36
C ASP A 88 -8.49 8.01 -16.83
N GLU A 89 -9.59 7.79 -16.10
CA GLU A 89 -9.58 7.65 -14.62
C GLU A 89 -8.84 6.39 -14.16
N LEU A 90 -9.04 5.25 -14.83
CA LEU A 90 -8.31 4.01 -14.55
C LEU A 90 -6.80 4.14 -14.80
N ASN A 91 -6.39 4.88 -15.84
CA ASN A 91 -4.99 5.16 -16.11
C ASN A 91 -4.39 6.16 -15.12
N GLN A 92 -5.11 7.23 -14.77
CA GLN A 92 -4.68 8.20 -13.75
C GLN A 92 -4.49 7.55 -12.38
N ALA A 93 -5.43 6.70 -11.95
CA ALA A 93 -5.31 5.96 -10.68
C ALA A 93 -4.14 4.95 -10.70
N TYR A 94 -3.89 4.31 -11.85
CA TYR A 94 -2.75 3.41 -12.02
C TYR A 94 -1.41 4.17 -11.93
N ASP A 95 -1.26 5.26 -12.70
CA ASP A 95 -0.02 6.05 -12.74
C ASP A 95 0.21 6.83 -11.44
N GLY A 96 -0.85 7.26 -10.75
CA GLY A 96 -0.79 7.98 -9.48
C GLY A 96 -0.01 7.23 -8.40
N MET A 97 -0.18 5.90 -8.31
CA MET A 97 0.62 5.07 -7.41
C MET A 97 2.12 5.09 -7.77
N PHE A 98 2.47 5.03 -9.06
CA PHE A 98 3.87 5.13 -9.49
C PHE A 98 4.46 6.54 -9.37
N VAL A 99 3.63 7.59 -9.42
CA VAL A 99 4.05 8.96 -9.07
C VAL A 99 4.38 9.04 -7.58
N TRP A 100 3.46 8.58 -6.72
CA TRP A 100 3.65 8.57 -5.27
C TRP A 100 4.88 7.76 -4.84
N MET A 101 5.05 6.51 -5.30
CA MET A 101 6.24 5.69 -4.99
C MET A 101 7.58 6.31 -5.45
N ARG A 102 7.56 7.23 -6.43
CA ARG A 102 8.77 7.97 -6.84
C ARG A 102 9.04 9.20 -5.96
N GLN A 103 8.03 9.70 -5.26
CA GLN A 103 8.11 10.85 -4.34
C GLN A 103 8.31 10.41 -2.89
N PHE A 104 7.90 9.19 -2.53
CA PHE A 104 8.09 8.61 -1.20
C PHE A 104 9.58 8.26 -0.98
N ARG A 105 10.25 9.06 -0.15
CA ARG A 105 11.68 9.07 0.14
C ARG A 105 11.90 9.40 1.62
N PRO A 106 11.38 8.58 2.55
CA PRO A 106 11.46 8.86 3.98
C PRO A 106 12.91 8.89 4.49
N ASP A 107 13.81 8.16 3.85
CA ASP A 107 15.22 8.05 4.26
C ASP A 107 16.09 9.26 3.80
N ASP A 108 15.51 10.19 3.01
CA ASP A 108 16.16 11.42 2.54
C ASP A 108 15.77 12.66 3.39
N ILE A 109 15.05 12.48 4.50
CA ILE A 109 14.47 13.56 5.34
C ILE A 109 15.24 13.70 6.66
N GLU A 110 15.44 14.93 7.11
CA GLU A 110 16.04 15.23 8.43
C GLU A 110 15.05 14.92 9.56
N SER A 111 15.54 14.40 10.69
CA SER A 111 14.68 13.90 11.79
C SER A 111 13.71 14.95 12.36
N GLU A 112 14.07 16.24 12.36
CA GLU A 112 13.19 17.33 12.83
C GLU A 112 11.98 17.60 11.90
N GLU A 113 12.01 17.11 10.65
CA GLU A 113 10.94 17.29 9.66
C GLU A 113 10.19 15.97 9.35
N GLU A 114 10.64 14.83 9.89
CA GLU A 114 10.14 13.49 9.53
C GLU A 114 8.64 13.31 9.81
N GLU A 115 8.13 13.75 10.98
CA GLU A 115 6.69 13.63 11.29
C GLU A 115 5.83 14.36 10.25
N THR A 116 6.18 15.62 9.95
CA THR A 116 5.42 16.46 9.02
C THR A 116 5.45 15.87 7.61
N TYR A 117 6.62 15.41 7.17
CA TYR A 117 6.77 14.70 5.91
C TYR A 117 5.87 13.46 5.84
N LEU A 118 5.92 12.59 6.85
CA LEU A 118 5.16 11.34 6.86
C LEU A 118 3.64 11.59 6.94
N LEU A 119 3.19 12.61 7.69
CA LEU A 119 1.80 13.05 7.70
C LEU A 119 1.32 13.47 6.31
N GLU A 120 2.10 14.27 5.58
CA GLU A 120 1.78 14.63 4.19
C GLU A 120 1.77 13.41 3.26
N GLN A 121 2.72 12.47 3.42
CA GLN A 121 2.76 11.27 2.59
C GLN A 121 1.57 10.35 2.87
N ARG A 122 1.08 10.31 4.13
CA ARG A 122 -0.15 9.60 4.51
C ARG A 122 -1.36 10.16 3.76
N GLU A 123 -1.55 11.48 3.74
CA GLU A 123 -2.66 12.10 3.00
C GLU A 123 -2.55 11.80 1.49
N LYS A 124 -1.34 11.90 0.92
CA LYS A 124 -1.10 11.60 -0.51
C LYS A 124 -1.40 10.14 -0.87
N VAL A 125 -0.99 9.17 -0.05
CA VAL A 125 -1.26 7.75 -0.31
C VAL A 125 -2.72 7.38 -0.03
N GLN A 126 -3.39 8.02 0.93
CA GLN A 126 -4.84 7.89 1.15
C GLN A 126 -5.64 8.37 -0.07
N GLU A 127 -5.23 9.48 -0.68
CA GLU A 127 -5.85 9.99 -1.90
C GLU A 127 -5.64 9.04 -3.10
N VAL A 128 -4.42 8.52 -3.30
CA VAL A 128 -4.16 7.47 -4.31
C VAL A 128 -5.03 6.23 -4.06
N ASN A 129 -5.11 5.76 -2.81
CA ASN A 129 -5.91 4.61 -2.40
C ASN A 129 -7.41 4.81 -2.70
N ARG A 130 -7.93 6.02 -2.42
CA ARG A 130 -9.29 6.45 -2.77
C ARG A 130 -9.53 6.46 -4.28
N GLN A 131 -8.65 7.09 -5.06
CA GLN A 131 -8.75 7.16 -6.53
C GLN A 131 -8.77 5.76 -7.17
N ILE A 132 -7.92 4.84 -6.70
CA ILE A 132 -7.90 3.43 -7.17
C ILE A 132 -9.24 2.74 -6.90
N LYS A 133 -9.79 2.89 -5.70
CA LYS A 133 -11.07 2.27 -5.31
C LYS A 133 -12.25 2.84 -6.13
N GLU A 134 -12.28 4.16 -6.34
CA GLU A 134 -13.35 4.83 -7.09
C GLU A 134 -13.29 4.52 -8.60
N ALA A 135 -12.10 4.56 -9.22
CA ALA A 135 -11.94 4.23 -10.63
C ALA A 135 -12.35 2.78 -10.93
N LEU A 136 -12.03 1.84 -10.03
CA LEU A 136 -12.50 0.46 -10.12
C LEU A 136 -14.01 0.35 -9.97
N ALA A 137 -14.60 0.97 -8.94
CA ALA A 137 -16.05 0.92 -8.72
C ALA A 137 -16.85 1.46 -9.92
N ARG A 138 -16.38 2.57 -10.53
CA ARG A 138 -17.01 3.13 -11.73
C ARG A 138 -16.86 2.23 -12.95
N ALA A 139 -15.69 1.65 -13.17
CA ALA A 139 -15.46 0.71 -14.27
C ALA A 139 -16.22 -0.61 -14.10
N GLU A 140 -16.45 -1.05 -12.86
CA GLU A 140 -17.26 -2.24 -12.56
C GLU A 140 -18.75 -1.99 -12.79
N ALA A 141 -19.26 -0.79 -12.50
CA ALA A 141 -20.61 -0.39 -12.87
C ALA A 141 -20.80 -0.40 -14.41
N GLU A 142 -19.85 0.19 -15.14
CA GLU A 142 -19.86 0.29 -16.62
C GLU A 142 -19.75 -1.05 -17.36
N VAL A 143 -19.10 -2.03 -16.74
CA VAL A 143 -18.90 -3.36 -17.33
C VAL A 143 -19.92 -4.38 -16.80
N GLY A 144 -20.67 -4.02 -15.75
CA GLY A 144 -21.80 -4.77 -15.20
C GLY A 144 -23.17 -4.36 -15.76
N SER A 145 -23.25 -3.22 -16.46
CA SER A 145 -24.44 -2.74 -17.20
C SER A 145 -24.57 -3.39 -18.58
#